data_AF-A0A9D7H0Y1-F1
#
_entry.id   AF-A0A9D7H0Y1-F1
#
_cell.length_a   1.000
_cell.length_b   1.000
_cell.length_c   1.000
_cell.angle_alpha   90.00
_cell.angle_beta   90.00
_cell.angle_gamma   90.00
#
_symmetry.space_group_name_H-M   'P 1'
#
loop_
_entity.id
_entity.type
_entity.pdbx_description
1 polymer ?
#
loop_
_entity_poly.entity_id
_entity_poly.type
_entity_poly.pdbx_seq_one_letter_code
_entity_poly.pdbx_strand_id
1 'polypeptide(L)'
;MATHFTLAALCVLSVGCTTGPKSAYLTTPEASPKVVAEGSLPELRIKPEVCQGVAEMRPEYTVLDESSLMRFLQARGYEVRRTRARADLVYVDVVNGGGEIPVRLRVAVLPTAQEAGRDLHQAILEHGPGSWGVHRSNLAVLAPIGSEQQLTAFAAKTQLACWGVLTAAGRDDTFVIPGGYTEL
;
A
#
# COMPACT_ATOMS: atom_id res chain seq x y z
N MET A 1 -11.30 -1.78 74.72
CA MET A 1 -11.46 -3.11 74.11
C MET A 1 -11.24 -2.92 72.61
N ALA A 2 -10.06 -3.22 72.05
CA ALA A 2 -9.59 -4.57 71.67
C ALA A 2 -10.63 -5.26 70.76
N THR A 3 -10.39 -5.76 69.54
CA THR A 3 -9.16 -6.12 68.81
C THR A 3 -9.56 -6.50 67.35
N HIS A 4 -8.64 -6.29 66.39
CA HIS A 4 -8.41 -6.97 65.09
C HIS A 4 -9.56 -7.59 64.26
N PHE A 5 -9.57 -7.34 62.94
CA PHE A 5 -9.17 -8.34 61.93
C PHE A 5 -9.00 -7.72 60.53
N THR A 6 -7.90 -8.08 59.88
CA THR A 6 -7.43 -7.73 58.54
C THR A 6 -8.28 -8.41 57.45
N LEU A 7 -8.62 -7.73 56.36
CA LEU A 7 -8.77 -8.40 55.05
C LEU A 7 -8.38 -7.45 53.91
N ALA A 8 -7.25 -7.77 53.29
CA ALA A 8 -6.78 -7.13 52.07
C ALA A 8 -7.63 -7.61 50.89
N ALA A 9 -8.36 -6.70 50.25
CA ALA A 9 -8.96 -6.97 48.95
C ALA A 9 -7.97 -6.54 47.86
N LEU A 10 -7.18 -7.48 47.36
CA LEU A 10 -6.52 -7.36 46.07
C LEU A 10 -7.62 -7.35 44.98
N CYS A 11 -8.00 -6.17 44.51
CA CYS A 11 -8.64 -6.07 43.21
C CYS A 11 -7.57 -6.30 42.15
N VAL A 12 -7.57 -7.52 41.61
CA VAL A 12 -6.90 -7.87 40.36
C VAL A 12 -7.44 -6.93 39.29
N LEU A 13 -6.68 -5.90 38.93
CA LEU A 13 -6.92 -5.14 37.73
C LEU A 13 -6.72 -6.12 36.57
N SER A 14 -7.84 -6.61 36.06
CA SER A 14 -7.92 -7.25 34.76
C SER A 14 -7.21 -6.33 33.77
N VAL A 15 -6.04 -6.75 33.31
CA VAL A 15 -5.39 -6.20 32.13
C VAL A 15 -6.37 -6.43 31.00
N GLY A 16 -7.22 -5.44 30.76
CA GLY A 16 -7.95 -5.35 29.51
C GLY A 16 -6.87 -5.37 28.44
N CYS A 17 -6.94 -6.36 27.55
CA CYS A 17 -6.30 -6.26 26.24
C CYS A 17 -6.86 -5.01 25.58
N THR A 18 -6.20 -3.87 25.82
CA THR A 18 -6.36 -2.68 25.04
C THR A 18 -5.86 -3.05 23.66
N THR A 19 -6.80 -3.39 22.79
CA THR A 19 -6.58 -3.30 21.35
C THR A 19 -5.94 -1.94 21.11
N GLY A 20 -4.67 -1.94 20.73
CA GLY A 20 -3.96 -0.74 20.33
C GLY A 20 -4.79 0.03 19.29
N PRO A 21 -4.55 1.34 19.13
CA PRO A 21 -5.35 2.15 18.22
C PRO A 21 -5.36 1.48 16.84
N LYS A 22 -6.55 1.03 16.42
CA LYS A 22 -6.79 0.60 15.05
C LYS A 22 -6.40 1.78 14.17
N SER A 23 -5.29 1.64 13.43
CA SER A 23 -4.86 2.63 12.45
C SER A 23 -6.05 2.97 11.56
N ALA A 24 -6.45 4.24 11.55
CA ALA A 24 -7.75 4.71 11.04
C ALA A 24 -7.98 4.53 9.53
N TYR A 25 -7.08 3.83 8.81
CA TYR A 25 -7.10 3.68 7.36
C TYR A 25 -6.51 2.33 6.93
N LEU A 26 -7.14 1.21 7.27
CA LEU A 26 -6.73 -0.10 6.75
C LEU A 26 -7.96 -0.94 6.43
N THR A 27 -8.48 -0.79 5.21
CA THR A 27 -9.36 -1.81 4.62
C THR A 27 -9.19 -1.77 3.11
N THR A 28 -8.36 -2.67 2.59
CA THR A 28 -8.37 -3.02 1.18
C THR A 28 -9.64 -3.85 0.93
N PRO A 29 -10.45 -3.55 -0.11
CA PRO A 29 -11.72 -4.24 -0.34
C PRO A 29 -11.59 -5.75 -0.41
N GLU A 30 -12.63 -6.47 0.03
CA GLU A 30 -12.68 -7.94 -0.05
C GLU A 30 -12.41 -8.42 -1.48
N ALA A 31 -11.60 -9.48 -1.57
CA ALA A 31 -11.17 -10.07 -2.81
C ALA A 31 -12.39 -10.62 -3.58
N SER A 32 -12.67 -10.04 -4.76
CA SER A 32 -13.58 -10.67 -5.72
C SER A 32 -12.83 -11.81 -6.41
N PRO A 33 -13.47 -12.98 -6.61
CA PRO A 33 -12.77 -14.21 -6.97
C PRO A 33 -12.39 -14.16 -8.45
N LYS A 34 -11.12 -13.82 -8.72
CA LYS A 34 -10.29 -14.09 -9.92
C LYS A 34 -9.18 -13.05 -10.03
N VAL A 35 -8.39 -12.88 -8.97
CA VAL A 35 -7.09 -12.21 -9.09
C VAL A 35 -5.98 -13.24 -8.95
N VAL A 36 -5.80 -13.96 -10.05
CA VAL A 36 -4.56 -14.12 -10.81
C VAL A 36 -3.19 -14.02 -10.12
N ALA A 37 -3.05 -14.55 -8.92
CA ALA A 37 -1.80 -14.69 -8.22
C ALA A 37 -1.67 -16.13 -7.74
N GLU A 38 -0.72 -16.87 -8.29
CA GLU A 38 -0.34 -18.19 -7.78
C GLU A 38 1.01 -18.01 -7.05
N GLY A 39 1.08 -18.50 -5.81
CA GLY A 39 2.32 -18.53 -5.03
C GLY A 39 2.40 -17.54 -3.87
N SER A 40 3.43 -17.72 -3.05
CA SER A 40 3.87 -16.76 -2.02
C SER A 40 4.57 -15.57 -2.67
N LEU A 41 4.79 -14.44 -1.97
CA LEU A 41 5.50 -13.26 -2.51
C LEU A 41 6.71 -13.51 -3.44
N PRO A 42 7.63 -14.47 -3.19
CA PRO A 42 8.72 -14.77 -4.14
C PRO A 42 8.23 -15.35 -5.50
N GLU A 43 7.13 -16.08 -5.48
CA GLU A 43 6.52 -16.75 -6.64
C GLU A 43 5.41 -15.93 -7.28
N LEU A 44 4.96 -14.86 -6.63
CA LEU A 44 3.87 -14.02 -7.08
C LEU A 44 4.18 -13.43 -8.47
N ARG A 45 3.29 -13.69 -9.43
CA ARG A 45 3.35 -13.11 -10.78
C ARG A 45 2.00 -12.52 -11.15
N ILE A 46 2.01 -11.34 -11.75
CA ILE A 46 0.82 -10.77 -12.37
C ILE A 46 0.67 -11.39 -13.76
N LYS A 47 -0.49 -11.99 -14.09
CA LYS A 47 -0.65 -12.52 -15.45
C LYS A 47 -0.62 -11.40 -16.49
N PRO A 48 -0.09 -11.66 -17.70
CA PRO A 48 0.02 -10.67 -18.77
C PRO A 48 -1.31 -10.01 -19.14
N GLU A 49 -2.43 -10.73 -19.03
CA GLU A 49 -3.77 -10.20 -19.36
C GLU A 49 -4.17 -9.01 -18.49
N VAL A 50 -3.64 -8.92 -17.26
CA VAL A 50 -3.93 -7.81 -16.34
C VAL A 50 -3.39 -6.48 -16.89
N CYS A 51 -2.28 -6.51 -17.65
CA CYS A 51 -1.67 -5.31 -18.20
C CYS A 51 -2.05 -5.03 -19.66
N GLN A 52 -2.97 -5.82 -20.25
CA GLN A 52 -3.47 -5.55 -21.59
C GLN A 52 -4.17 -4.18 -21.66
N GLY A 53 -3.86 -3.41 -22.69
CA GLY A 53 -4.43 -2.07 -22.90
C GLY A 53 -3.82 -0.96 -22.03
N VAL A 54 -2.80 -1.26 -21.20
CA VAL A 54 -2.07 -0.24 -20.43
C VAL A 54 -1.00 0.40 -21.33
N ALA A 55 -1.21 1.63 -21.75
CA ALA A 55 -0.26 2.34 -22.63
C ALA A 55 1.05 2.72 -21.91
N GLU A 56 0.97 2.86 -20.59
CA GLU A 56 2.04 3.38 -19.74
C GLU A 56 3.09 2.33 -19.33
N MET A 57 3.14 1.15 -19.95
CA MET A 57 4.11 0.10 -19.57
C MET A 57 5.58 0.39 -19.96
N ARG A 58 5.83 1.42 -20.77
CA ARG A 58 7.19 1.80 -21.20
C ARG A 58 7.91 2.60 -20.12
N PRO A 59 9.25 2.48 -20.00
CA PRO A 59 10.04 3.27 -19.06
C PRO A 59 9.73 4.76 -19.16
N GLU A 60 9.61 5.41 -18.00
CA GLU A 60 9.33 6.84 -17.88
C GLU A 60 10.61 7.64 -17.72
N TYR A 61 10.84 8.59 -18.62
CA TYR A 61 12.04 9.45 -18.61
C TYR A 61 11.73 10.88 -18.15
N THR A 62 10.47 11.19 -17.90
CA THR A 62 10.04 12.52 -17.45
C THR A 62 9.87 12.57 -15.93
N VAL A 63 10.01 13.76 -15.37
CA VAL A 63 9.67 14.01 -13.97
C VAL A 63 8.15 14.06 -13.87
N LEU A 64 7.61 13.19 -13.03
CA LEU A 64 6.19 13.07 -12.74
C LEU A 64 5.82 13.82 -11.45
N ASP A 65 4.53 14.08 -11.31
CA ASP A 65 3.87 14.61 -10.12
C ASP A 65 2.68 13.71 -9.72
N GLU A 66 2.01 14.03 -8.61
CA GLU A 66 0.87 13.23 -8.14
C GLU A 66 -0.27 13.16 -9.17
N SER A 67 -0.38 14.15 -10.06
CA SER A 67 -1.45 14.22 -11.05
C SER A 67 -1.32 13.10 -12.09
N SER A 68 -0.11 12.62 -12.33
CA SER A 68 0.15 11.51 -13.26
C SER A 68 -0.41 10.19 -12.71
N LEU A 69 -0.24 9.91 -11.42
CA LEU A 69 -0.90 8.79 -10.74
C LEU A 69 -2.42 8.94 -10.74
N MET A 70 -2.92 10.14 -10.43
CA MET A 70 -4.37 10.40 -10.39
C MET A 70 -5.01 10.17 -11.76
N ARG A 71 -4.42 10.69 -12.84
CA ARG A 71 -4.91 10.47 -14.22
C ARG A 71 -4.94 8.99 -14.57
N PHE A 72 -3.88 8.26 -14.21
CA PHE A 72 -3.81 6.81 -14.42
C PHE A 72 -4.97 6.07 -13.74
N LEU A 73 -5.26 6.38 -12.47
CA LEU A 73 -6.36 5.77 -11.72
C LEU A 73 -7.73 6.19 -12.26
N GLN A 74 -7.91 7.47 -12.62
CA GLN A 74 -9.17 7.98 -13.19
C GLN A 74 -9.50 7.32 -14.53
N ALA A 75 -8.50 7.07 -15.38
CA ALA A 75 -8.67 6.36 -16.65
C ALA A 75 -9.21 4.93 -16.47
N ARG A 76 -9.12 4.37 -15.25
CA ARG A 76 -9.64 3.05 -14.87
C ARG A 76 -10.97 3.12 -14.11
N GLY A 77 -11.59 4.30 -14.06
CA GLY A 77 -12.90 4.50 -13.45
C GLY A 77 -12.88 4.71 -11.94
N TYR A 78 -11.71 4.95 -11.34
CA TYR A 78 -11.62 5.29 -9.91
C TYR A 78 -11.87 6.78 -9.68
N GLU A 79 -12.66 7.08 -8.64
CA GLU A 79 -12.66 8.43 -8.07
C GLU A 79 -11.40 8.56 -7.20
N VAL A 80 -10.66 9.66 -7.38
CA VAL A 80 -9.46 9.95 -6.60
C VAL A 80 -9.52 11.34 -6.01
N ARG A 81 -9.18 11.43 -4.73
CA ARG A 81 -9.11 12.69 -3.98
C ARG A 81 -7.69 12.91 -3.51
N ARG A 82 -7.20 14.14 -3.64
CA ARG A 82 -5.84 14.52 -3.19
C ARG A 82 -5.89 15.34 -1.92
N THR A 83 -4.98 15.05 -1.00
CA THR A 83 -4.71 15.85 0.19
C THR A 83 -3.21 16.08 0.29
N ARG A 84 -2.76 17.33 0.07
CA ARG A 84 -1.34 17.66 0.15
C ARG A 84 -0.91 17.77 1.62
N ALA A 85 0.02 16.91 2.04
CA ALA A 85 0.52 16.88 3.41
C ALA A 85 1.75 17.78 3.57
N ARG A 86 2.64 17.80 2.56
CA ARG A 86 3.84 18.64 2.46
C ARG A 86 4.09 19.00 0.99
N ALA A 87 5.15 19.76 0.71
CA ALA A 87 5.55 20.11 -0.65
C ALA A 87 5.86 18.86 -1.51
N ASP A 88 6.51 17.88 -0.89
CA ASP A 88 7.00 16.63 -1.47
C ASP A 88 6.08 15.43 -1.20
N LEU A 89 4.99 15.62 -0.44
CA LEU A 89 4.18 14.52 0.08
C LEU A 89 2.68 14.79 -0.10
N VAL A 90 2.01 13.89 -0.82
CA VAL A 90 0.58 13.96 -1.10
C VAL A 90 -0.09 12.64 -0.73
N TYR A 91 -1.25 12.71 -0.07
CA TYR A 91 -2.13 11.57 0.07
C TYR A 91 -3.11 11.52 -1.09
N VAL A 92 -3.24 10.36 -1.73
CA VAL A 92 -4.22 10.08 -2.78
C VAL A 92 -5.19 9.03 -2.27
N ASP A 93 -6.43 9.42 -2.01
CA ASP A 93 -7.50 8.53 -1.60
C ASP A 93 -8.18 7.98 -2.85
N VAL A 94 -8.10 6.66 -3.04
CA VAL A 94 -8.72 5.92 -4.15
C VAL A 94 -10.06 5.36 -3.67
N VAL A 95 -11.14 5.79 -4.31
CA VAL A 95 -12.51 5.41 -3.96
C VAL A 95 -13.09 4.57 -5.09
N ASN A 96 -13.63 3.41 -4.71
CA ASN A 96 -14.44 2.58 -5.60
C ASN A 96 -15.90 3.05 -5.49
N GLY A 97 -16.58 3.25 -6.62
CA GLY A 97 -17.88 3.94 -6.72
C GLY A 97 -19.09 3.31 -6.02
N GLY A 98 -18.87 2.38 -5.07
CA GLY A 98 -19.90 1.64 -4.34
C GLY A 98 -20.00 1.93 -2.83
N GLY A 99 -19.34 2.98 -2.31
CA GLY A 99 -19.41 3.35 -0.89
C GLY A 99 -18.41 2.63 0.02
N GLU A 100 -17.33 2.09 -0.55
CA GLU A 100 -16.23 1.44 0.20
C GLU A 100 -15.33 2.48 0.91
N ILE A 101 -14.66 2.04 1.97
CA ILE A 101 -13.63 2.83 2.66
C ILE A 101 -12.50 3.15 1.66
N PRO A 102 -12.11 4.42 1.48
CA PRO A 102 -11.06 4.77 0.53
C PRO A 102 -9.71 4.14 0.88
N VAL A 103 -8.98 3.69 -0.14
CA VAL A 103 -7.59 3.25 0.01
C VAL A 103 -6.69 4.48 -0.12
N ARG A 104 -6.02 4.86 0.98
CA ARG A 104 -5.11 6.01 1.03
C ARG A 104 -3.70 5.65 0.61
N LEU A 105 -3.25 6.18 -0.50
CA LEU A 105 -1.87 6.07 -0.98
C LEU A 105 -1.04 7.26 -0.48
N ARG A 106 0.15 7.00 0.06
CA ARG A 106 1.16 8.02 0.37
C ARG A 106 2.07 8.18 -0.85
N VAL A 107 2.00 9.33 -1.50
CA VAL A 107 2.77 9.66 -2.71
C VAL A 107 3.86 10.65 -2.36
N ALA A 108 5.11 10.20 -2.37
CA ALA A 108 6.27 11.07 -2.30
C ALA A 108 6.72 11.46 -3.72
N VAL A 109 6.87 12.77 -3.94
CA VAL A 109 7.36 13.37 -5.18
C VAL A 109 8.79 13.83 -4.95
N LEU A 110 9.75 13.11 -5.52
CA LEU A 110 11.17 13.29 -5.24
C LEU A 110 11.91 13.90 -6.43
N PRO A 111 13.18 14.33 -6.27
CA PRO A 111 13.95 14.91 -7.37
C PRO A 111 14.30 13.93 -8.48
N THR A 112 14.53 12.64 -8.15
CA THR A 112 15.05 11.64 -9.10
C THR A 112 14.41 10.27 -8.91
N ALA A 113 14.51 9.41 -9.94
CA ALA A 113 14.02 8.04 -9.88
C ALA A 113 14.77 7.18 -8.86
N GLN A 114 16.09 7.38 -8.73
CA GLN A 114 16.89 6.67 -7.73
C GLN A 114 16.44 7.03 -6.30
N GLU A 115 16.13 8.30 -6.05
CA GLU A 115 15.62 8.74 -4.74
C GLU A 115 14.24 8.14 -4.45
N ALA A 116 13.36 8.03 -5.45
CA ALA A 116 12.06 7.38 -5.30
C ALA A 116 12.16 5.89 -5.00
N GLY A 117 12.99 5.16 -5.73
CA GLY A 117 13.26 3.74 -5.43
C GLY A 117 13.79 3.56 -4.00
N ARG A 118 14.72 4.43 -3.57
CA ARG A 118 15.28 4.41 -2.21
C ARG A 118 14.26 4.77 -1.14
N ASP A 119 13.44 5.81 -1.31
CA ASP A 119 12.40 6.20 -0.34
C ASP A 119 11.38 5.07 -0.19
N LEU A 120 10.94 4.47 -1.30
CA LEU A 120 9.99 3.36 -1.25
C LEU A 120 10.59 2.15 -0.52
N HIS A 121 11.82 1.76 -0.87
CA HIS A 121 12.50 0.65 -0.21
C HIS A 121 12.65 0.89 1.30
N GLN A 122 13.10 2.08 1.70
CA GLN A 122 13.26 2.45 3.10
C GLN A 122 11.91 2.42 3.84
N ALA A 123 10.85 2.99 3.25
CA ALA A 123 9.53 2.97 3.85
C ALA A 123 9.00 1.53 4.04
N ILE A 124 9.22 0.65 3.06
CA ILE A 124 8.83 -0.77 3.17
C ILE A 124 9.57 -1.45 4.32
N LEU A 125 10.88 -1.19 4.50
CA LEU A 125 11.66 -1.74 5.62
C LEU A 125 11.17 -1.23 6.98
N GLU A 126 10.87 0.06 7.08
CA GLU A 126 10.41 0.70 8.33
C GLU A 126 9.03 0.19 8.77
N HIS A 127 8.14 -0.06 7.81
CA HIS A 127 6.79 -0.54 8.10
C HIS A 127 6.70 -2.06 8.24
N GLY A 128 7.66 -2.83 7.70
CA GLY A 128 7.76 -4.27 7.88
C GLY A 128 6.76 -5.10 7.07
N PRO A 129 6.52 -6.37 7.44
CA PRO A 129 5.71 -7.30 6.66
C PRO A 129 4.31 -6.78 6.31
N GLY A 130 3.90 -6.99 5.05
CA GLY A 130 2.62 -6.50 4.53
C GLY A 130 2.66 -5.07 3.99
N SER A 131 3.80 -4.38 4.09
CA SER A 131 4.03 -3.09 3.47
C SER A 131 4.35 -3.25 1.99
N TRP A 132 3.86 -2.35 1.16
CA TRP A 132 4.05 -2.43 -0.28
C TRP A 132 3.79 -1.10 -0.96
N GLY A 133 4.22 -1.01 -2.21
CA GLY A 133 3.99 0.16 -3.03
C GLY A 133 4.54 0.00 -4.44
N VAL A 134 4.43 1.08 -5.20
CA VAL A 134 4.97 1.16 -6.56
C VAL A 134 5.88 2.37 -6.67
N HIS A 135 6.97 2.22 -7.42
CA HIS A 135 7.75 3.36 -7.88
C HIS A 135 7.70 3.49 -9.40
N ARG A 136 7.65 4.74 -9.88
CA ARG A 136 7.71 5.07 -11.30
C ARG A 136 8.35 6.44 -11.45
N SER A 137 9.45 6.52 -12.19
CA SER A 137 10.28 7.72 -12.26
C SER A 137 10.54 8.23 -10.83
N ASN A 138 10.42 9.53 -10.60
CA ASN A 138 10.64 10.21 -9.32
C ASN A 138 9.48 10.08 -8.31
N LEU A 139 8.49 9.21 -8.55
CA LEU A 139 7.39 8.98 -7.61
C LEU A 139 7.58 7.69 -6.82
N ALA A 140 7.46 7.80 -5.50
CA ALA A 140 7.34 6.67 -4.58
C ALA A 140 5.92 6.64 -4.00
N VAL A 141 5.18 5.58 -4.31
CA VAL A 141 3.79 5.41 -3.87
C VAL A 141 3.74 4.28 -2.87
N LEU A 142 3.56 4.59 -1.60
CA LEU A 142 3.37 3.61 -0.54
C LEU A 142 1.88 3.41 -0.29
N ALA A 143 1.44 2.16 -0.31
CA ALA A 143 0.07 1.79 -0.04
C ALA A 143 -0.11 1.35 1.43
N PRO A 144 -1.36 1.26 1.92
CA PRO A 144 -1.61 0.79 3.28
C PRO A 144 -1.16 -0.66 3.48
N ILE A 145 -0.69 -0.97 4.68
CA ILE A 145 -0.31 -2.33 5.08
C ILE A 145 -1.50 -3.28 4.93
N GLY A 146 -1.29 -4.44 4.35
CA GLY A 146 -2.35 -5.44 4.16
C GLY A 146 -1.79 -6.85 4.00
N SER A 147 -2.70 -7.82 3.84
CA SER A 147 -2.29 -9.18 3.47
C SER A 147 -1.79 -9.22 2.01
N GLU A 148 -0.97 -10.23 1.68
CA GLU A 148 -0.49 -10.44 0.30
C GLU A 148 -1.64 -10.54 -0.71
N GLN A 149 -2.77 -11.15 -0.30
CA GLN A 149 -3.97 -11.25 -1.13
C GLN A 149 -4.61 -9.88 -1.37
N GLN A 150 -4.72 -9.05 -0.33
CA GLN A 150 -5.27 -7.69 -0.45
C GLN A 150 -4.41 -6.80 -1.33
N LEU A 151 -3.09 -6.83 -1.13
CA LEU A 151 -2.10 -6.16 -1.97
C LEU A 151 -2.31 -6.55 -3.43
N THR A 152 -2.29 -7.85 -3.72
CA THR A 152 -2.34 -8.33 -5.10
C THR A 152 -3.67 -8.02 -5.74
N ALA A 153 -4.77 -8.21 -5.00
CA ALA A 153 -6.11 -7.86 -5.47
C ALA A 153 -6.19 -6.38 -5.85
N PHE A 154 -5.67 -5.49 -5.01
CA PHE A 154 -5.70 -4.05 -5.30
C PHE A 154 -4.76 -3.68 -6.45
N ALA A 155 -3.51 -4.13 -6.42
CA ALA A 155 -2.50 -3.80 -7.44
C ALA A 155 -2.91 -4.32 -8.84
N ALA A 156 -3.59 -5.46 -8.91
CA ALA A 156 -4.13 -5.99 -10.17
C ALA A 156 -5.40 -5.25 -10.61
N LYS A 157 -6.38 -5.05 -9.71
CA LYS A 157 -7.63 -4.34 -10.05
C LYS A 157 -7.36 -2.91 -10.52
N THR A 158 -6.45 -2.21 -9.86
CA THR A 158 -6.02 -0.85 -10.23
C THR A 158 -4.98 -0.82 -11.34
N GLN A 159 -4.44 -1.98 -11.75
CA GLN A 159 -3.32 -2.12 -12.67
C GLN A 159 -2.07 -1.33 -12.25
N LEU A 160 -1.89 -0.97 -10.98
CA LEU A 160 -0.69 -0.27 -10.50
C LEU A 160 0.59 -1.09 -10.73
N ALA A 161 0.50 -2.42 -10.69
CA ALA A 161 1.61 -3.30 -11.06
C ALA A 161 2.05 -3.18 -12.53
N CYS A 162 1.20 -2.61 -13.39
CA CYS A 162 1.50 -2.36 -14.80
C CYS A 162 2.03 -0.94 -15.03
N TRP A 163 1.89 -0.05 -14.04
CA TRP A 163 2.25 1.35 -14.14
C TRP A 163 3.61 1.66 -13.51
N GLY A 164 3.97 0.96 -12.45
CA GLY A 164 5.25 1.13 -11.78
C GLY A 164 5.85 -0.22 -11.40
N VAL A 165 7.09 -0.17 -10.92
CA VAL A 165 7.74 -1.33 -10.34
C VAL A 165 7.09 -1.58 -8.98
N LEU A 166 6.38 -2.70 -8.87
CA LEU A 166 5.71 -3.12 -7.64
C LEU A 166 6.72 -3.76 -6.68
N THR A 167 6.75 -3.28 -5.45
CA THR A 167 7.62 -3.79 -4.39
C THR A 167 6.81 -4.07 -3.14
N ALA A 168 7.10 -5.19 -2.46
CA ALA A 168 6.42 -5.60 -1.25
C ALA A 168 7.39 -6.19 -0.23
N ALA A 169 7.14 -5.94 1.06
CA ALA A 169 7.79 -6.66 2.15
C ALA A 169 7.14 -8.04 2.31
N GLY A 170 7.96 -9.09 2.20
CA GLY A 170 7.64 -10.39 2.75
C GLY A 170 8.02 -10.50 4.22
N ARG A 171 8.09 -11.73 4.71
CA ARG A 171 8.37 -11.99 6.13
C ARG A 171 9.79 -11.59 6.53
N ASP A 172 10.76 -11.90 5.67
CA ASP A 172 12.19 -11.77 5.97
C ASP A 172 12.94 -10.87 4.95
N ASP A 173 12.34 -10.54 3.81
CA ASP A 173 12.95 -9.81 2.68
C ASP A 173 11.96 -8.89 1.95
N THR A 174 12.45 -7.98 1.11
CA THR A 174 11.64 -7.21 0.15
C THR A 174 11.70 -7.82 -1.25
N PHE A 175 10.56 -7.96 -1.90
CA PHE A 175 10.43 -8.58 -3.23
C PHE A 175 9.96 -7.55 -4.25
N VAL A 176 10.62 -7.52 -5.40
CA VAL A 176 10.07 -6.89 -6.61
C VAL A 176 9.14 -7.89 -7.28
N ILE A 177 7.88 -7.52 -7.43
CA ILE A 177 6.87 -8.37 -8.05
C ILE A 177 6.84 -8.04 -9.54
N PRO A 178 7.19 -9.00 -10.43
CA PRO A 178 7.19 -8.75 -11.86
C PRO A 178 5.79 -8.34 -12.35
N GLY A 179 5.74 -7.15 -12.96
CA GLY A 179 4.54 -6.58 -13.57
C GLY A 179 4.78 -6.23 -15.04
N GLY A 180 3.99 -5.29 -15.56
CA GLY A 180 4.12 -4.84 -16.95
C GLY A 180 5.20 -3.77 -17.16
N TYR A 181 5.57 -3.06 -16.10
CA TYR A 181 6.51 -1.95 -16.15
C TYR A 181 7.88 -2.34 -15.57
N THR A 182 8.94 -1.81 -16.19
CA THR A 182 10.33 -1.97 -15.74
C THR A 182 11.04 -0.61 -15.77
N GLU A 183 11.76 -0.28 -14.70
CA GLU A 183 12.76 0.81 -14.70
C GLU A 183 14.08 0.33 -15.32
N LEU A 184 14.91 1.27 -15.78
CA LEU A 184 16.28 1.02 -16.27
C LEU A 184 17.34 1.27 -15.19
#